data_AF-A0A427AL22-F1
#
_entry.id   AF-A0A427AL22-F1
#
_cell.length_a   1.000
_cell.length_b   1.000
_cell.length_c   1.000
_cell.angle_alpha   90.00
_cell.angle_beta   90.00
_cell.angle_gamma   90.00
#
_symmetry.space_group_name_H-M   'P 1'
#
loop_
_entity.id
_entity.type
_entity.pdbx_description
1 polymer ?
#
loop_
_entity_poly.entity_id
_entity_poly.type
_entity_poly.pdbx_seq_one_letter_code
_entity_poly.pdbx_strand_id
1 'polypeptide(L)'
;FINLIVLYRHQQRICSCAVHTSDGLLSTEAFKGIALQLIDDGFEQKLLTIFQDLLLSVFFDQTEVDLKILWVDEVLIEENLLMDILFLAYYDNFCSCKIEQWITMCSLFKDVLCGSLNIGKVAVSTEARNSFAHVKAKMLLILVETLELENLLHMVHDEIPFREGGSVFSVIDIKEMDAQVSSFYDMGAVEAGALLLAWAVFLSLLLSLHETDNSSILMEIDHISYVRQAFEVAAFDYILEILRNGTFRDSDGPVSGYLSVMRTFLSAFIASYELSHQKEDNTLIKILDILYHIYHGEESLALQFWDKECFVDGPIRSILFMLEKEYPIDITEFVRLLSAVCEGSWPAECVYVILSFLLLFISVAV
;
A
#
# COMPACT_ATOMS: atom_id res chain seq x y z
N PHE A 1 7.86 -12.03 -26.31
CA PHE A 1 8.83 -11.06 -25.78
C PHE A 1 8.40 -9.68 -26.23
N ILE A 2 9.03 -8.96 -27.18
CA ILE A 2 8.63 -7.57 -27.53
C ILE A 2 7.11 -7.35 -27.75
N ASN A 3 6.40 -8.29 -28.41
CA ASN A 3 4.95 -8.17 -28.62
C ASN A 3 4.09 -8.31 -27.34
N LEU A 4 4.55 -9.04 -26.31
CA LEU A 4 3.83 -9.17 -25.03
C LEU A 4 4.03 -7.93 -24.16
N ILE A 5 5.25 -7.40 -24.04
CA ILE A 5 5.48 -6.14 -23.30
C ILE A 5 4.64 -5.00 -23.86
N VAL A 6 4.57 -4.89 -25.20
CA VAL A 6 3.72 -3.87 -25.85
C VAL A 6 2.24 -4.10 -25.52
N LEU A 7 1.77 -5.34 -25.53
CA LEU A 7 0.39 -5.68 -25.15
C LEU A 7 0.09 -5.32 -23.68
N TYR A 8 0.97 -5.69 -22.76
CA TYR A 8 0.81 -5.37 -21.34
C TYR A 8 0.84 -3.86 -21.08
N ARG A 9 1.72 -3.11 -21.75
CA ARG A 9 1.70 -1.64 -21.69
C ARG A 9 0.39 -1.06 -22.20
N HIS A 10 -0.20 -1.63 -23.24
CA HIS A 10 -1.52 -1.20 -23.70
C HIS A 10 -2.62 -1.52 -22.69
N GLN A 11 -2.60 -2.70 -22.07
CA GLN A 11 -3.56 -3.08 -21.02
C GLN A 11 -3.43 -2.18 -19.78
N GLN A 12 -2.21 -1.94 -19.31
CA GLN A 12 -1.92 -1.02 -18.21
C GLN A 12 -2.47 0.38 -18.49
N ARG A 13 -2.26 0.90 -19.70
CA ARG A 13 -2.79 2.21 -20.11
C ARG A 13 -4.32 2.23 -20.15
N ILE A 14 -4.97 1.15 -20.61
CA ILE A 14 -6.44 1.04 -20.60
C ILE A 14 -6.95 1.12 -19.16
N CYS A 15 -6.38 0.34 -18.25
CA CYS A 15 -6.74 0.36 -16.84
C CYS A 15 -6.47 1.72 -16.20
N SER A 16 -5.29 2.31 -16.42
CA SER A 16 -4.94 3.62 -15.88
C SER A 16 -5.87 4.74 -16.38
N CYS A 17 -6.23 4.75 -17.67
CA CYS A 17 -7.20 5.68 -18.22
C CYS A 17 -8.63 5.47 -17.69
N ALA A 18 -8.96 4.25 -17.24
CA ALA A 18 -10.25 3.98 -16.60
C ALA A 18 -10.32 4.56 -15.17
N VAL A 19 -9.17 4.60 -14.47
CA VAL A 19 -9.05 5.17 -13.11
C VAL A 19 -8.95 6.70 -13.13
N HIS A 20 -8.28 7.29 -14.12
CA HIS A 20 -8.14 8.75 -14.21
C HIS A 20 -9.34 9.42 -14.89
N THR A 21 -10.11 10.17 -14.10
CA THR A 21 -11.14 11.10 -14.56
C THR A 21 -10.51 12.41 -15.08
N SER A 22 -9.86 12.39 -16.25
CA SER A 22 -9.48 13.65 -16.92
C SER A 22 -10.53 14.07 -17.94
N ASP A 23 -11.23 15.20 -17.70
CA ASP A 23 -11.98 16.12 -18.59
C ASP A 23 -12.81 15.62 -19.80
N GLY A 24 -12.92 14.31 -20.01
CA GLY A 24 -13.67 13.67 -21.09
C GLY A 24 -14.49 12.51 -20.55
N LEU A 25 -15.58 12.81 -19.83
CA LEU A 25 -16.47 11.81 -19.21
C LEU A 25 -16.84 10.65 -20.16
N LEU A 26 -17.07 10.93 -21.44
CA LEU A 26 -17.47 9.94 -22.44
C LEU A 26 -16.36 8.92 -22.78
N SER A 27 -15.08 9.31 -22.71
CA SER A 27 -13.97 8.38 -22.95
C SER A 27 -13.65 7.52 -21.73
N THR A 28 -13.73 8.09 -20.52
CA THR A 28 -13.44 7.37 -19.27
C THR A 28 -14.49 6.28 -19.01
N GLU A 29 -15.77 6.55 -19.25
CA GLU A 29 -16.83 5.53 -19.14
C GLU A 29 -16.63 4.36 -20.13
N ALA A 30 -16.18 4.64 -21.35
CA ALA A 30 -15.88 3.60 -22.34
C ALA A 30 -14.69 2.72 -21.91
N PHE A 31 -13.62 3.31 -21.37
CA PHE A 31 -12.48 2.56 -20.83
C PHE A 31 -12.86 1.74 -19.60
N LYS A 32 -13.69 2.29 -18.70
CA LYS A 32 -14.26 1.58 -17.55
C LYS A 32 -15.08 0.36 -17.99
N GLY A 33 -15.92 0.51 -19.01
CA GLY A 33 -16.67 -0.61 -19.59
C GLY A 33 -15.77 -1.72 -20.16
N ILE A 34 -14.69 -1.35 -20.86
CA ILE A 34 -13.71 -2.32 -21.40
C ILE A 34 -12.96 -3.03 -20.26
N ALA A 35 -12.52 -2.29 -19.23
CA ALA A 35 -11.83 -2.86 -18.08
C ALA A 35 -12.71 -3.87 -17.33
N LEU A 36 -13.97 -3.51 -17.07
CA LEU A 36 -14.95 -4.41 -16.44
C LEU A 36 -15.18 -5.68 -17.27
N GLN A 37 -15.35 -5.54 -18.59
CA GLN A 37 -15.52 -6.70 -19.46
C GLN A 37 -14.31 -7.64 -19.44
N LEU A 38 -13.09 -7.09 -19.38
CA LEU A 38 -11.88 -7.91 -19.25
C LEU A 38 -11.90 -8.70 -17.93
N ILE A 39 -12.25 -8.04 -16.81
CA ILE A 39 -12.35 -8.72 -15.51
C ILE A 39 -13.43 -9.81 -15.53
N ASP A 40 -14.61 -9.53 -16.07
CA ASP A 40 -15.70 -10.50 -16.24
C ASP A 40 -15.28 -11.73 -17.06
N ASP A 41 -14.40 -11.55 -18.04
CA ASP A 41 -13.81 -12.63 -18.86
C ASP A 41 -12.71 -13.43 -18.11
N GLY A 42 -12.55 -13.22 -16.80
CA GLY A 42 -11.61 -13.93 -15.93
C GLY A 42 -10.16 -13.46 -16.10
N PHE A 43 -9.95 -12.19 -16.47
CA PHE A 43 -8.62 -11.64 -16.72
C PHE A 43 -7.70 -11.67 -15.49
N GLU A 44 -8.23 -11.36 -14.30
CA GLU A 44 -7.49 -11.42 -13.02
C GLU A 44 -6.84 -12.80 -12.81
N GLN A 45 -7.63 -13.88 -12.88
CA GLN A 45 -7.13 -15.24 -12.69
C GLN A 45 -6.12 -15.66 -13.78
N LYS A 46 -6.32 -15.20 -15.01
CA LYS A 46 -5.35 -15.41 -16.11
C LYS A 46 -4.03 -14.69 -15.82
N LEU A 47 -4.07 -13.44 -15.34
CA LEU A 47 -2.86 -12.69 -14.98
C LEU A 47 -2.09 -13.38 -13.86
N LEU A 48 -2.79 -13.85 -12.81
CA LEU A 48 -2.16 -14.60 -11.72
C LEU A 48 -1.51 -15.89 -12.20
N THR A 49 -2.17 -16.62 -13.11
CA THR A 49 -1.61 -17.85 -13.69
C THR A 49 -0.37 -17.54 -14.53
N ILE A 50 -0.43 -16.51 -15.38
CA ILE A 50 0.71 -16.07 -16.21
C ILE A 50 1.88 -15.65 -15.30
N PHE A 51 1.61 -14.90 -14.25
CA PHE A 51 2.63 -14.48 -13.30
C PHE A 51 3.26 -15.69 -12.61
N GLN A 52 2.45 -16.65 -12.13
CA GLN A 52 2.96 -17.90 -11.57
C GLN A 52 3.83 -18.68 -12.56
N ASP A 53 3.41 -18.78 -13.82
CA ASP A 53 4.19 -19.46 -14.88
C ASP A 53 5.52 -18.75 -15.17
N LEU A 54 5.54 -17.41 -15.17
CA LEU A 54 6.75 -16.61 -15.33
C LEU A 54 7.73 -16.83 -14.18
N LEU A 55 7.25 -16.81 -12.93
CA LEU A 55 8.04 -17.06 -11.73
C LEU A 55 8.68 -18.46 -11.74
N LEU A 56 7.94 -19.47 -12.20
CA LEU A 56 8.40 -20.87 -12.29
C LEU A 56 9.26 -21.17 -13.52
N SER A 57 9.34 -20.24 -14.47
CA SER A 57 10.07 -20.45 -15.72
C SER A 57 11.57 -20.67 -15.45
N VAL A 58 12.12 -21.76 -16.01
CA VAL A 58 13.54 -22.11 -15.89
C VAL A 58 14.25 -21.72 -17.19
N PHE A 59 15.20 -20.79 -17.09
CA PHE A 59 16.09 -20.49 -18.20
C PHE A 59 17.11 -21.62 -18.39
N PHE A 60 17.20 -22.18 -19.59
CA PHE A 60 18.12 -23.28 -19.89
C PHE A 60 19.58 -22.82 -19.88
N ASP A 61 20.41 -23.53 -19.11
CA ASP A 61 21.80 -23.20 -18.75
C ASP A 61 22.84 -23.23 -19.90
N GLN A 62 22.42 -23.45 -21.15
CA GLN A 62 23.33 -23.60 -22.30
C GLN A 62 23.52 -22.32 -23.15
N THR A 63 23.10 -21.15 -22.65
CA THR A 63 23.10 -19.89 -23.41
C THR A 63 24.17 -18.91 -22.93
N GLU A 64 24.63 -18.04 -23.83
CA GLU A 64 25.62 -16.99 -23.53
C GLU A 64 25.13 -16.07 -22.41
N VAL A 65 26.07 -15.60 -21.56
CA VAL A 65 25.80 -14.78 -20.37
C VAL A 65 24.98 -13.52 -20.71
N ASP A 66 25.24 -12.89 -21.84
CA ASP A 66 24.53 -11.68 -22.28
C ASP A 66 23.06 -11.95 -22.62
N LEU A 67 22.74 -13.13 -23.18
CA LEU A 67 21.36 -13.54 -23.45
C LEU A 67 20.59 -13.85 -22.15
N LYS A 68 21.30 -14.37 -21.14
CA LYS A 68 20.72 -14.64 -19.81
C LYS A 68 20.33 -13.33 -19.10
N ILE A 69 21.17 -12.30 -19.20
CA ILE A 69 20.89 -10.98 -18.62
C ILE A 69 19.67 -10.33 -19.32
N LEU A 70 19.68 -10.29 -20.66
CA LEU A 70 18.56 -9.71 -21.43
C LEU A 70 17.23 -10.42 -21.16
N TRP A 71 17.25 -11.76 -21.02
CA TRP A 71 16.05 -12.51 -20.68
C TRP A 71 15.52 -12.17 -19.27
N VAL A 72 16.41 -12.07 -18.28
CA VAL A 72 16.01 -11.67 -16.92
C VAL A 72 15.41 -10.26 -16.91
N ASP A 73 16.04 -9.31 -17.61
CA ASP A 73 15.52 -7.95 -17.69
C ASP A 73 14.12 -7.91 -18.33
N GLU A 74 13.91 -8.65 -19.42
CA GLU A 74 12.61 -8.74 -20.11
C GLU A 74 11.53 -9.35 -19.20
N VAL A 75 11.83 -10.46 -18.52
CA VAL A 75 10.88 -11.12 -17.60
C VAL A 75 10.51 -10.19 -16.44
N LEU A 76 11.48 -9.50 -15.85
CA LEU A 76 11.23 -8.55 -14.76
C LEU A 76 10.39 -7.34 -15.21
N ILE A 77 10.53 -6.91 -16.47
CA ILE A 77 9.65 -5.89 -17.05
C ILE A 77 8.23 -6.44 -17.21
N GLU A 78 8.06 -7.66 -17.72
CA GLU A 78 6.74 -8.30 -17.84
C GLU A 78 6.08 -8.46 -16.46
N GLU A 79 6.80 -8.95 -15.45
CA GLU A 79 6.30 -9.09 -14.07
C GLU A 79 5.85 -7.76 -13.48
N ASN A 80 6.65 -6.69 -13.65
CA ASN A 80 6.29 -5.36 -13.17
C ASN A 80 5.01 -4.84 -13.83
N LEU A 81 4.85 -5.01 -15.14
CA LEU A 81 3.65 -4.58 -15.86
C LEU A 81 2.42 -5.39 -15.43
N LEU A 82 2.57 -6.70 -15.22
CA LEU A 82 1.50 -7.56 -14.72
C LEU A 82 1.04 -7.11 -13.32
N MET A 83 1.98 -6.79 -12.44
CA MET A 83 1.65 -6.25 -11.12
C MET A 83 0.94 -4.88 -11.20
N ASP A 84 1.33 -4.01 -12.13
CA ASP A 84 0.67 -2.71 -12.31
C ASP A 84 -0.79 -2.87 -12.78
N ILE A 85 -1.02 -3.79 -13.72
CA ILE A 85 -2.38 -4.09 -14.21
C ILE A 85 -3.22 -4.70 -13.09
N LEU A 86 -2.66 -5.66 -12.36
CA LEU A 86 -3.37 -6.34 -11.26
C LEU A 86 -3.70 -5.35 -10.13
N PHE A 87 -2.75 -4.48 -9.78
CA PHE A 87 -2.98 -3.41 -8.82
C PHE A 87 -4.13 -2.49 -9.25
N LEU A 88 -4.12 -2.03 -10.50
CA LEU A 88 -5.20 -1.18 -11.03
C LEU A 88 -6.57 -1.88 -11.02
N ALA A 89 -6.59 -3.19 -11.22
CA ALA A 89 -7.83 -3.97 -11.17
C ALA A 89 -8.47 -3.97 -9.78
N TYR A 90 -7.66 -4.05 -8.72
CA TYR A 90 -8.17 -3.99 -7.34
C TYR A 90 -8.40 -2.54 -6.87
N TYR A 91 -7.49 -1.62 -7.19
CA TYR A 91 -7.52 -0.25 -6.66
C TYR A 91 -8.78 0.57 -7.03
N ASP A 92 -9.33 0.44 -8.25
CA ASP A 92 -10.59 1.11 -8.63
C ASP A 92 -11.82 0.19 -8.47
N ASN A 93 -11.69 -0.85 -7.65
CA ASN A 93 -12.74 -1.84 -7.36
C ASN A 93 -13.36 -2.45 -8.63
N PHE A 94 -12.57 -2.63 -9.70
CA PHE A 94 -13.04 -3.37 -10.89
C PHE A 94 -13.22 -4.86 -10.57
N CYS A 95 -12.52 -5.37 -9.56
CA CYS A 95 -12.58 -6.75 -9.11
C CYS A 95 -12.65 -6.81 -7.58
N SER A 96 -13.52 -7.67 -7.04
CA SER A 96 -13.48 -8.02 -5.61
C SER A 96 -12.55 -9.21 -5.39
N CYS A 97 -11.53 -9.01 -4.55
CA CYS A 97 -10.57 -10.06 -4.23
C CYS A 97 -11.23 -11.12 -3.36
N LYS A 98 -11.43 -12.33 -3.90
CA LYS A 98 -11.92 -13.45 -3.09
C LYS A 98 -10.79 -14.09 -2.32
N ILE A 99 -11.15 -14.87 -1.30
CA ILE A 99 -10.21 -15.56 -0.43
C ILE A 99 -9.21 -16.46 -1.19
N GLU A 100 -9.68 -17.21 -2.21
CA GLU A 100 -8.82 -18.09 -3.00
C GLU A 100 -7.72 -17.31 -3.75
N GLN A 101 -8.06 -16.17 -4.36
CA GLN A 101 -7.09 -15.29 -5.00
C GLN A 101 -6.12 -14.68 -3.99
N TRP A 102 -6.63 -14.20 -2.86
CA TRP A 102 -5.80 -13.59 -1.83
C TRP A 102 -4.77 -14.58 -1.28
N ILE A 103 -5.19 -15.80 -0.93
CA ILE A 103 -4.30 -16.88 -0.47
C ILE A 103 -3.27 -17.24 -1.54
N THR A 104 -3.68 -17.31 -2.81
CA THR A 104 -2.77 -17.59 -3.93
C THR A 104 -1.72 -16.49 -4.06
N MET A 105 -2.12 -15.21 -4.05
CA MET A 105 -1.19 -14.07 -4.09
C MET A 105 -0.24 -14.07 -2.88
N CYS A 106 -0.76 -14.35 -1.69
CA CYS A 106 0.02 -14.43 -0.45
C CYS A 106 1.05 -15.57 -0.52
N SER A 107 0.67 -16.75 -1.03
CA SER A 107 1.58 -17.87 -1.26
C SER A 107 2.68 -17.52 -2.28
N LEU A 108 2.32 -16.87 -3.40
CA LEU A 108 3.30 -16.45 -4.40
C LEU A 108 4.27 -15.42 -3.81
N PHE A 109 3.77 -14.48 -3.02
CA PHE A 109 4.63 -13.53 -2.31
C PHE A 109 5.61 -14.25 -1.39
N LYS A 110 5.13 -15.24 -0.63
CA LYS A 110 5.99 -16.08 0.21
C LYS A 110 7.09 -16.78 -0.59
N ASP A 111 6.75 -17.35 -1.75
CA ASP A 111 7.69 -18.05 -2.62
C ASP A 111 8.76 -17.09 -3.17
N VAL A 112 8.35 -15.88 -3.56
CA VAL A 112 9.26 -14.80 -3.98
C VAL A 112 10.24 -14.46 -2.86
N LEU A 113 9.76 -14.31 -1.61
CA LEU A 113 10.62 -13.99 -0.46
C LEU A 113 11.57 -15.13 -0.07
N CYS A 114 11.12 -16.38 -0.17
CA CYS A 114 11.95 -17.55 0.14
C CYS A 114 13.10 -17.77 -0.87
N GLY A 115 13.14 -17.01 -1.97
CA GLY A 115 14.12 -17.21 -3.04
C GLY A 115 13.99 -18.58 -3.70
N SER A 116 12.79 -19.17 -3.67
CA SER A 116 12.47 -20.40 -4.41
C SER A 116 12.55 -20.16 -5.92
N LEU A 117 12.51 -18.88 -6.33
CA LEU A 117 12.61 -18.43 -7.71
C LEU A 117 14.04 -18.36 -8.22
N ASN A 118 14.22 -18.77 -9.47
CA ASN A 118 15.51 -18.72 -10.15
C ASN A 118 15.92 -17.28 -10.51
N ILE A 119 14.96 -16.39 -10.75
CA ILE A 119 15.21 -15.03 -11.25
C ILE A 119 15.95 -14.17 -10.22
N GLY A 120 15.58 -14.24 -8.93
CA GLY A 120 16.30 -13.54 -7.86
C GLY A 120 17.76 -13.99 -7.70
N LYS A 121 18.10 -15.21 -8.12
CA LYS A 121 19.47 -15.75 -8.13
C LYS A 121 20.26 -15.32 -9.38
N VAL A 122 19.58 -14.83 -10.42
CA VAL A 122 20.15 -14.49 -11.73
C VAL A 122 20.07 -12.98 -12.03
N ALA A 123 19.45 -12.16 -11.17
CA ALA A 123 19.51 -10.70 -11.23
C ALA A 123 20.93 -10.18 -10.92
N VAL A 124 21.84 -10.31 -11.89
CA VAL A 124 23.26 -9.94 -11.74
C VAL A 124 23.47 -8.42 -11.87
N SER A 125 22.59 -7.72 -12.59
CA SER A 125 22.67 -6.25 -12.77
C SER A 125 22.02 -5.48 -11.61
N THR A 126 22.40 -4.21 -11.46
CA THR A 126 21.77 -3.27 -10.53
C THR A 126 20.30 -3.05 -10.87
N GLU A 127 20.00 -2.97 -12.16
CA GLU A 127 18.69 -2.70 -12.74
C GLU A 127 17.74 -3.87 -12.50
N ALA A 128 18.20 -5.11 -12.71
CA ALA A 128 17.40 -6.31 -12.45
C ALA A 128 17.06 -6.44 -10.95
N ARG A 129 18.02 -6.14 -10.05
CA ARG A 129 17.76 -6.19 -8.61
C ARG A 129 16.74 -5.14 -8.17
N ASN A 130 16.83 -3.92 -8.71
CA ASN A 130 15.86 -2.87 -8.43
C ASN A 130 14.48 -3.25 -8.99
N SER A 131 14.42 -3.72 -10.23
CA SER A 131 13.18 -4.16 -10.87
C SER A 131 12.51 -5.31 -10.10
N PHE A 132 13.28 -6.27 -9.59
CA PHE A 132 12.77 -7.33 -8.72
C PHE A 132 12.30 -6.82 -7.35
N ALA A 133 12.99 -5.83 -6.77
CA ALA A 133 12.51 -5.17 -5.56
C ALA A 133 11.17 -4.45 -5.81
N HIS A 134 10.95 -3.88 -7.00
CA HIS A 134 9.67 -3.27 -7.37
C HIS A 134 8.55 -4.31 -7.46
N VAL A 135 8.80 -5.50 -8.01
CA VAL A 135 7.81 -6.60 -8.01
C VAL A 135 7.37 -6.93 -6.58
N LYS A 136 8.32 -7.13 -5.66
CA LYS A 136 8.03 -7.40 -4.24
C LYS A 136 7.19 -6.30 -3.59
N ALA A 137 7.55 -5.04 -3.82
CA ALA A 137 6.82 -3.89 -3.29
C ALA A 137 5.39 -3.81 -3.83
N LYS A 138 5.19 -4.06 -5.14
CA LYS A 138 3.87 -4.05 -5.77
C LYS A 138 3.00 -5.21 -5.32
N MET A 139 3.57 -6.41 -5.15
CA MET A 139 2.85 -7.55 -4.56
C MET A 139 2.36 -7.25 -3.15
N LEU A 140 3.23 -6.65 -2.31
CA LEU A 140 2.83 -6.20 -0.97
C LEU A 140 1.67 -5.21 -1.05
N LEU A 141 1.75 -4.20 -1.93
CA LEU A 141 0.69 -3.20 -2.07
C LEU A 141 -0.63 -3.79 -2.54
N ILE A 142 -0.62 -4.76 -3.44
CA ILE A 142 -1.84 -5.49 -3.85
C ILE A 142 -2.43 -6.24 -2.65
N LEU A 143 -1.59 -6.93 -1.87
CA LEU A 143 -2.05 -7.63 -0.67
C LEU A 143 -2.65 -6.67 0.37
N VAL A 144 -2.08 -5.47 0.53
CA VAL A 144 -2.58 -4.43 1.44
C VAL A 144 -3.88 -3.82 0.92
N GLU A 145 -3.95 -3.49 -0.36
CA GLU A 145 -5.13 -2.90 -0.98
C GLU A 145 -6.34 -3.83 -0.87
N THR A 146 -6.12 -5.12 -1.12
CA THR A 146 -7.17 -6.14 -1.06
C THR A 146 -7.68 -6.43 0.36
N LEU A 147 -7.07 -5.87 1.42
CA LEU A 147 -7.64 -5.89 2.78
C LEU A 147 -8.74 -4.84 2.99
N GLU A 148 -8.96 -3.94 2.02
CA GLU A 148 -9.99 -2.89 2.06
C GLU A 148 -9.90 -2.02 3.33
N LEU A 149 -8.68 -1.63 3.72
CA LEU A 149 -8.44 -0.83 4.92
C LEU A 149 -9.20 0.50 4.91
N GLU A 150 -9.44 1.08 3.73
CA GLU A 150 -10.27 2.28 3.58
C GLU A 150 -11.72 2.04 4.02
N ASN A 151 -12.32 0.93 3.58
CA ASN A 151 -13.68 0.57 3.99
C ASN A 151 -13.75 0.28 5.50
N LEU A 152 -12.75 -0.42 6.04
CA LEU A 152 -12.69 -0.66 7.49
C LEU A 152 -12.52 0.63 8.29
N LEU A 153 -11.66 1.55 7.84
CA LEU A 153 -11.52 2.88 8.45
C LEU A 153 -12.84 3.66 8.42
N HIS A 154 -13.56 3.62 7.29
CA HIS A 154 -14.88 4.23 7.16
C HIS A 154 -15.87 3.63 8.17
N MET A 155 -15.92 2.31 8.27
CA MET A 155 -16.81 1.61 9.20
C MET A 155 -16.48 1.96 10.66
N VAL A 156 -15.20 2.05 11.02
CA VAL A 156 -14.79 2.48 12.36
C VAL A 156 -15.18 3.94 12.61
N HIS A 157 -15.00 4.82 11.61
CA HIS A 157 -15.36 6.24 11.70
C HIS A 157 -16.85 6.46 11.94
N ASP A 158 -17.70 5.74 11.21
CA ASP A 158 -19.16 5.87 11.26
C ASP A 158 -19.81 4.92 12.28
N GLU A 159 -19.02 4.19 13.08
CA GLU A 159 -19.48 3.18 14.04
C GLU A 159 -20.39 2.10 13.41
N ILE A 160 -20.14 1.75 12.14
CA ILE A 160 -20.92 0.77 11.37
C ILE A 160 -20.53 -0.65 11.81
N PRO A 161 -21.47 -1.49 12.25
CA PRO A 161 -21.19 -2.86 12.63
C PRO A 161 -20.60 -3.68 11.47
N PHE A 162 -19.72 -4.64 11.79
CA PHE A 162 -19.06 -5.49 10.78
C PHE A 162 -20.05 -6.22 9.85
N ARG A 163 -21.21 -6.63 10.37
CA ARG A 163 -22.25 -7.33 9.60
C ARG A 163 -22.93 -6.45 8.53
N GLU A 164 -22.89 -5.14 8.71
CA GLU A 164 -23.61 -4.18 7.88
C GLU A 164 -22.70 -3.47 6.87
N GLY A 165 -21.40 -3.36 7.17
CA GLY A 165 -20.43 -2.62 6.34
C GLY A 165 -19.87 -3.37 5.12
N GLY A 166 -20.49 -4.47 4.70
CA GLY A 166 -20.25 -5.07 3.38
C GLY A 166 -18.83 -5.62 3.14
N SER A 167 -18.10 -6.02 4.19
CA SER A 167 -16.77 -6.65 4.07
C SER A 167 -16.81 -7.82 3.07
N VAL A 168 -15.82 -7.87 2.17
CA VAL A 168 -15.66 -8.97 1.21
C VAL A 168 -15.37 -10.31 1.91
N PHE A 169 -14.67 -10.27 3.05
CA PHE A 169 -14.27 -11.47 3.79
C PHE A 169 -15.21 -11.79 4.96
N SER A 170 -15.54 -13.07 5.10
CA SER A 170 -16.22 -13.61 6.28
C SER A 170 -15.23 -13.94 7.40
N VAL A 171 -15.74 -14.21 8.62
CA VAL A 171 -14.90 -14.64 9.76
C VAL A 171 -14.13 -15.94 9.47
N ILE A 172 -14.69 -16.83 8.64
CA ILE A 172 -14.02 -18.08 8.24
C ILE A 172 -12.85 -17.76 7.32
N ASP A 173 -13.06 -16.86 6.35
CA ASP A 173 -12.01 -16.41 5.44
C ASP A 173 -10.86 -15.76 6.22
N ILE A 174 -11.16 -14.91 7.19
CA ILE A 174 -10.16 -14.26 8.05
C ILE A 174 -9.30 -15.27 8.81
N LYS A 175 -9.88 -16.38 9.29
CA LYS A 175 -9.10 -17.46 9.93
C LYS A 175 -8.17 -18.17 8.95
N GLU A 176 -8.62 -18.37 7.72
CA GLU A 176 -7.80 -18.99 6.68
C GLU A 176 -6.65 -18.07 6.25
N MET A 177 -6.94 -16.77 6.09
CA MET A 177 -5.94 -15.73 5.85
C MET A 177 -4.91 -15.69 6.98
N ASP A 178 -5.35 -15.72 8.25
CA ASP A 178 -4.44 -15.74 9.41
C ASP A 178 -3.52 -16.95 9.41
N ALA A 179 -4.04 -18.14 9.06
CA ALA A 179 -3.22 -19.34 8.91
C ALA A 179 -2.16 -19.18 7.81
N GLN A 180 -2.44 -18.41 6.76
CA GLN A 180 -1.42 -18.06 5.77
C GLN A 180 -0.42 -17.02 6.29
N VAL A 181 -0.89 -15.92 6.88
CA VAL A 181 -0.02 -14.83 7.35
C VAL A 181 0.91 -15.30 8.47
N SER A 182 0.42 -16.13 9.40
CA SER A 182 1.25 -16.73 10.45
C SER A 182 2.44 -17.52 9.91
N SER A 183 2.36 -18.02 8.67
CA SER A 183 3.43 -18.75 8.02
C SER A 183 4.63 -17.86 7.61
N PHE A 184 4.51 -16.53 7.74
CA PHE A 184 5.57 -15.54 7.55
C PHE A 184 6.30 -15.15 8.86
N TYR A 185 5.73 -15.52 10.02
CA TYR A 185 6.17 -15.04 11.33
C TYR A 185 7.68 -15.27 11.58
N ASP A 186 8.19 -16.46 11.25
CA ASP A 186 9.58 -16.86 11.46
C ASP A 186 10.52 -16.60 10.27
N MET A 187 10.05 -15.92 9.22
CA MET A 187 10.84 -15.75 7.99
C MET A 187 12.01 -14.78 8.15
N GLY A 188 11.89 -13.79 9.03
CA GLY A 188 12.93 -12.78 9.26
C GLY A 188 13.18 -11.84 8.07
N ALA A 189 12.37 -11.90 7.01
CA ALA A 189 12.43 -10.99 5.87
C ALA A 189 11.75 -9.65 6.22
N VAL A 190 12.39 -8.53 5.88
CA VAL A 190 11.87 -7.18 6.16
C VAL A 190 10.56 -6.92 5.42
N GLU A 191 10.42 -7.49 4.22
CA GLU A 191 9.22 -7.41 3.39
C GLU A 191 8.02 -8.14 4.01
N ALA A 192 8.29 -9.29 4.67
CA ALA A 192 7.28 -10.01 5.42
C ALA A 192 6.78 -9.16 6.62
N GLY A 193 7.67 -8.39 7.23
CA GLY A 193 7.31 -7.46 8.31
C GLY A 193 6.22 -6.47 7.93
N ALA A 194 6.29 -5.88 6.73
CA ALA A 194 5.27 -4.94 6.28
C ALA A 194 3.90 -5.60 6.05
N LEU A 195 3.87 -6.84 5.54
CA LEU A 195 2.63 -7.61 5.43
C LEU A 195 2.06 -7.97 6.81
N LEU A 196 2.90 -8.41 7.75
CA LEU A 196 2.50 -8.71 9.13
C LEU A 196 1.90 -7.47 9.80
N LEU A 197 2.49 -6.29 9.57
CA LEU A 197 1.98 -5.03 10.10
C LEU A 197 0.61 -4.67 9.51
N ALA A 198 0.44 -4.79 8.19
CA ALA A 198 -0.85 -4.56 7.53
C ALA A 198 -1.94 -5.51 8.03
N TRP A 199 -1.60 -6.79 8.21
CA TRP A 199 -2.52 -7.77 8.79
C TRP A 199 -2.90 -7.43 10.23
N ALA A 200 -1.94 -7.01 11.05
CA ALA A 200 -2.20 -6.60 12.43
C ALA A 200 -3.14 -5.38 12.51
N VAL A 201 -2.94 -4.40 11.64
CA VAL A 201 -3.80 -3.21 11.50
C VAL A 201 -5.22 -3.61 11.09
N PHE A 202 -5.35 -4.46 10.06
CA PHE A 202 -6.63 -5.00 9.63
C PHE A 202 -7.39 -5.66 10.79
N LEU A 203 -6.72 -6.56 11.53
CA LEU A 203 -7.31 -7.22 12.70
C LEU A 203 -7.69 -6.24 13.81
N SER A 204 -6.85 -5.23 14.08
CA SER A 204 -7.11 -4.22 15.11
C SER A 204 -8.34 -3.38 14.79
N LEU A 205 -8.48 -2.89 13.55
CA LEU A 205 -9.68 -2.18 13.11
C LEU A 205 -10.92 -3.06 13.21
N LEU A 206 -10.82 -4.30 12.75
CA LEU A 206 -11.92 -5.26 12.82
C LEU A 206 -12.37 -5.53 14.26
N LEU A 207 -11.44 -5.67 15.20
CA LEU A 207 -11.72 -5.87 16.62
C LEU A 207 -12.32 -4.62 17.28
N SER A 208 -12.11 -3.43 16.70
CA SER A 208 -12.67 -2.17 17.18
C SER A 208 -14.15 -2.01 16.81
N LEU A 209 -14.66 -2.77 15.85
CA LEU A 209 -16.08 -2.76 15.46
C LEU A 209 -16.93 -3.54 16.47
N HIS A 210 -17.92 -2.88 17.08
CA HIS A 210 -18.82 -3.50 18.04
C HIS A 210 -19.79 -4.51 17.36
N GLU A 211 -20.17 -5.56 18.11
CA GLU A 211 -21.11 -6.63 17.73
C GLU A 211 -20.64 -7.65 16.69
N THR A 212 -19.63 -8.44 17.05
CA THR A 212 -19.49 -9.78 16.47
C THR A 212 -19.90 -10.82 17.52
N ASP A 213 -20.99 -11.58 17.30
CA ASP A 213 -21.26 -12.83 18.06
C ASP A 213 -20.07 -13.83 17.93
N ASN A 214 -19.21 -13.59 16.94
CA ASN A 214 -17.93 -14.25 16.66
C ASN A 214 -16.71 -13.48 17.21
N SER A 215 -16.90 -12.48 18.07
CA SER A 215 -15.81 -11.70 18.70
C SER A 215 -14.84 -12.62 19.44
N SER A 216 -15.36 -13.68 20.07
CA SER A 216 -14.53 -14.69 20.74
C SER A 216 -13.53 -15.37 19.80
N ILE A 217 -13.90 -15.56 18.52
CA ILE A 217 -13.07 -16.22 17.52
C ILE A 217 -11.96 -15.29 17.00
N LEU A 218 -12.26 -14.01 16.79
CA LEU A 218 -11.27 -13.03 16.34
C LEU A 218 -10.33 -12.60 17.48
N MET A 219 -10.81 -12.61 18.73
CA MET A 219 -10.01 -12.36 19.92
C MET A 219 -8.94 -13.44 20.18
N GLU A 220 -9.03 -14.63 19.56
CA GLU A 220 -7.99 -15.67 19.63
C GLU A 220 -6.73 -15.27 18.86
N ILE A 221 -6.84 -14.37 17.86
CA ILE A 221 -5.72 -13.96 17.02
C ILE A 221 -4.94 -12.84 17.73
N ASP A 222 -3.69 -13.12 18.08
CA ASP A 222 -2.79 -12.17 18.74
C ASP A 222 -2.18 -11.19 17.73
N HIS A 223 -2.97 -10.20 17.32
CA HIS A 223 -2.51 -9.12 16.45
C HIS A 223 -1.32 -8.32 17.03
N ILE A 224 -1.16 -8.27 18.36
CA ILE A 224 -0.02 -7.59 19.01
C ILE A 224 1.29 -8.33 18.75
N SER A 225 1.25 -9.67 18.69
CA SER A 225 2.42 -10.46 18.30
C SER A 225 2.92 -10.14 16.89
N TYR A 226 2.02 -9.93 15.94
CA TYR A 226 2.35 -9.53 14.57
C TYR A 226 2.96 -8.12 14.51
N VAL A 227 2.42 -7.17 15.29
CA VAL A 227 3.02 -5.83 15.42
C VAL A 227 4.45 -5.93 15.93
N ARG A 228 4.66 -6.65 17.03
CA ARG A 228 6.00 -6.83 17.60
C ARG A 228 6.95 -7.44 16.58
N GLN A 229 6.52 -8.51 15.90
CA GLN A 229 7.33 -9.17 14.87
C GLN A 229 7.68 -8.23 13.72
N ALA A 230 6.72 -7.43 13.25
CA ALA A 230 6.94 -6.44 12.20
C ALA A 230 7.95 -5.36 12.60
N PHE A 231 7.91 -4.89 13.86
CA PHE A 231 8.90 -3.96 14.38
C PHE A 231 10.29 -4.60 14.56
N GLU A 232 10.36 -5.86 15.01
CA GLU A 232 11.63 -6.60 15.13
C GLU A 232 12.36 -6.71 13.79
N VAL A 233 11.64 -6.89 12.69
CA VAL A 233 12.19 -6.92 11.33
C VAL A 233 12.15 -5.56 10.63
N ALA A 234 11.95 -4.47 11.37
CA ALA A 234 12.05 -3.10 10.86
C ALA A 234 11.09 -2.77 9.68
N ALA A 235 9.82 -3.17 9.75
CA ALA A 235 8.82 -2.98 8.70
C ALA A 235 8.73 -1.53 8.15
N PHE A 236 8.80 -0.51 9.03
CA PHE A 236 8.78 0.90 8.60
C PHE A 236 10.03 1.31 7.83
N ASP A 237 11.20 0.70 8.09
CA ASP A 237 12.40 1.00 7.31
C ASP A 237 12.25 0.45 5.89
N TYR A 238 11.62 -0.72 5.72
CA TYR A 238 11.30 -1.26 4.40
C TYR A 238 10.27 -0.40 3.65
N ILE A 239 9.17 0.01 4.30
CA ILE A 239 8.18 0.92 3.70
C ILE A 239 8.84 2.23 3.24
N LEU A 240 9.69 2.80 4.07
CA LEU A 240 10.43 4.02 3.76
C LEU A 240 11.42 3.82 2.61
N GLU A 241 12.09 2.67 2.54
CA GLU A 241 12.97 2.29 1.43
C GLU A 241 12.20 2.23 0.11
N ILE A 242 11.04 1.57 0.08
CA ILE A 242 10.19 1.48 -1.11
C ILE A 242 9.83 2.88 -1.63
N LEU A 243 9.42 3.78 -0.73
CA LEU A 243 9.02 5.15 -1.07
C LEU A 243 10.21 6.00 -1.56
N ARG A 244 11.40 5.83 -0.96
CA ARG A 244 12.61 6.61 -1.32
C ARG A 244 13.25 6.16 -2.63
N ASN A 245 13.25 4.87 -2.91
CA ASN A 245 13.96 4.29 -4.06
C ASN A 245 13.31 4.61 -5.41
N GLY A 246 12.30 5.48 -5.45
CA GLY A 246 11.58 5.78 -6.68
C GLY A 246 10.81 4.57 -7.24
N THR A 247 10.65 3.49 -6.46
CA THR A 247 9.98 2.25 -6.87
C THR A 247 8.67 2.51 -7.62
N PHE A 248 7.93 3.49 -7.12
CA PHE A 248 6.70 3.96 -7.73
C PHE A 248 6.95 5.08 -8.74
N ARG A 249 7.76 6.08 -8.39
CA ARG A 249 7.96 7.32 -9.18
C ARG A 249 8.74 7.14 -10.50
N ASP A 250 9.64 6.16 -10.56
CA ASP A 250 10.49 5.87 -11.73
C ASP A 250 9.83 4.86 -12.70
N SER A 251 8.66 4.33 -12.33
CA SER A 251 7.86 3.43 -13.16
C SER A 251 6.77 4.21 -13.90
N ASP A 252 6.45 3.83 -15.15
CA ASP A 252 5.26 4.32 -15.89
C ASP A 252 3.91 3.89 -15.23
N GLY A 253 3.95 3.46 -13.96
CA GLY A 253 2.86 2.85 -13.21
C GLY A 253 1.95 3.86 -12.48
N PRO A 254 0.93 3.36 -11.77
CA PRO A 254 -0.08 4.17 -11.10
C PRO A 254 0.40 4.76 -9.77
N VAL A 255 1.41 5.64 -9.83
CA VAL A 255 2.12 6.21 -8.66
C VAL A 255 1.16 6.76 -7.61
N SER A 256 0.21 7.59 -8.01
CA SER A 256 -0.77 8.20 -7.09
C SER A 256 -1.64 7.15 -6.39
N GLY A 257 -1.97 6.05 -7.07
CA GLY A 257 -2.67 4.92 -6.48
C GLY A 257 -1.82 4.24 -5.40
N TYR A 258 -0.56 3.92 -5.69
CA TYR A 258 0.35 3.33 -4.69
C TYR A 258 0.51 4.21 -3.44
N LEU A 259 0.65 5.53 -3.63
CA LEU A 259 0.76 6.48 -2.54
C LEU A 259 -0.56 6.60 -1.75
N SER A 260 -1.71 6.51 -2.41
CA SER A 260 -3.01 6.44 -1.75
C SER A 260 -3.15 5.21 -0.86
N VAL A 261 -2.76 4.01 -1.34
CA VAL A 261 -2.79 2.78 -0.52
C VAL A 261 -1.86 2.89 0.69
N MET A 262 -0.64 3.41 0.50
CA MET A 262 0.29 3.63 1.60
C MET A 262 -0.24 4.65 2.61
N ARG A 263 -0.91 5.72 2.15
CA ARG A 263 -1.57 6.71 3.00
C ARG A 263 -2.68 6.07 3.83
N THR A 264 -3.56 5.30 3.20
CA THR A 264 -4.66 4.61 3.85
C THR A 264 -4.14 3.61 4.89
N PHE A 265 -3.13 2.80 4.53
CA PHE A 265 -2.48 1.89 5.46
C PHE A 265 -1.89 2.62 6.68
N LEU A 266 -1.17 3.72 6.47
CA LEU A 266 -0.55 4.46 7.56
C LEU A 266 -1.60 5.14 8.45
N SER A 267 -2.67 5.66 7.86
CA SER A 267 -3.80 6.20 8.61
C SER A 267 -4.48 5.14 9.46
N ALA A 268 -4.74 3.97 8.88
CA ALA A 268 -5.28 2.80 9.57
C ALA A 268 -4.38 2.40 10.75
N PHE A 269 -3.06 2.38 10.56
CA PHE A 269 -2.11 2.11 11.63
C PHE A 269 -2.22 3.13 12.78
N ILE A 270 -2.30 4.43 12.46
CA ILE A 270 -2.42 5.49 13.47
C ILE A 270 -3.73 5.37 14.25
N ALA A 271 -4.84 5.06 13.56
CA ALA A 271 -6.15 4.84 14.17
C ALA A 271 -6.15 3.61 15.11
N SER A 272 -5.45 2.54 14.72
CA SER A 272 -5.41 1.28 15.47
C SER A 272 -4.60 1.33 16.76
N TYR A 273 -3.47 2.04 16.79
CA TYR A 273 -2.47 1.87 17.86
C TYR A 273 -2.16 3.11 18.68
N GLU A 274 -2.81 4.25 18.42
CA GLU A 274 -2.62 5.54 19.11
C GLU A 274 -1.16 5.88 19.50
N LEU A 275 -0.55 6.85 18.81
CA LEU A 275 0.86 7.23 19.05
C LEU A 275 1.15 7.90 20.41
N SER A 276 0.13 8.06 21.27
CA SER A 276 0.11 8.93 22.45
C SER A 276 1.04 8.50 23.60
N HIS A 277 1.65 7.32 23.56
CA HIS A 277 2.44 6.78 24.68
C HIS A 277 3.89 6.33 24.33
N GLN A 278 4.37 6.58 23.10
CA GLN A 278 5.66 6.03 22.62
C GLN A 278 6.73 7.09 22.29
N LYS A 279 6.91 8.14 23.11
CA LYS A 279 8.00 9.14 22.89
C LYS A 279 9.42 8.55 22.93
N GLU A 280 9.60 7.35 23.49
CA GLU A 280 10.90 6.68 23.58
C GLU A 280 11.27 5.90 22.30
N ASP A 281 10.30 5.57 21.45
CA ASP A 281 10.54 4.89 20.19
C ASP A 281 10.52 5.90 19.03
N ASN A 282 11.53 5.82 18.15
CA ASN A 282 11.69 6.63 16.94
C ASN A 282 10.54 6.42 15.90
N THR A 283 9.45 5.77 16.29
CA THR A 283 8.25 5.43 15.51
C THR A 283 7.58 6.66 14.94
N LEU A 284 7.36 7.72 15.75
CA LEU A 284 6.74 8.96 15.25
C LEU A 284 7.58 9.59 14.14
N ILE A 285 8.90 9.64 14.31
CA ILE A 285 9.82 10.19 13.30
C ILE A 285 9.77 9.35 12.01
N LYS A 286 9.72 8.02 12.12
CA LYS A 286 9.55 7.13 10.93
C LYS A 286 8.21 7.36 10.23
N ILE A 287 7.12 7.51 10.98
CA ILE A 287 5.79 7.83 10.42
C ILE A 287 5.83 9.18 9.68
N LEU A 288 6.45 10.20 10.26
CA LEU A 288 6.60 11.51 9.62
C LEU A 288 7.49 11.46 8.38
N ASP A 289 8.55 10.64 8.38
CA ASP A 289 9.38 10.38 7.20
C ASP A 289 8.57 9.71 6.08
N ILE A 290 7.74 8.71 6.42
CA ILE A 290 6.85 8.03 5.46
C ILE A 290 5.81 9.02 4.91
N LEU A 291 5.12 9.77 5.77
CA LEU A 291 4.14 10.79 5.38
C LEU A 291 4.76 11.83 4.44
N TYR A 292 5.99 12.28 4.71
CA TYR A 292 6.70 13.19 3.82
C TYR A 292 6.79 12.63 2.40
N HIS A 293 7.22 11.37 2.23
CA HIS A 293 7.34 10.77 0.89
C HIS A 293 6.00 10.44 0.22
N ILE A 294 4.94 10.25 1.00
CA ILE A 294 3.57 10.07 0.49
C ILE A 294 3.03 11.37 -0.09
N TYR A 295 3.13 12.49 0.63
CA TYR A 295 2.49 13.74 0.23
C TYR A 295 3.36 14.64 -0.64
N HIS A 296 4.70 14.56 -0.53
CA HIS A 296 5.59 15.46 -1.24
C HIS A 296 5.49 15.29 -2.77
N GLY A 297 5.18 16.38 -3.47
CA GLY A 297 4.88 16.39 -4.90
C GLY A 297 3.49 15.88 -5.30
N GLU A 298 2.62 15.50 -4.37
CA GLU A 298 1.27 14.96 -4.65
C GLU A 298 0.17 15.96 -4.23
N GLU A 299 -0.12 16.94 -5.10
CA GLU A 299 -1.16 17.96 -4.84
C GLU A 299 -2.53 17.34 -4.55
N SER A 300 -2.94 16.29 -5.25
CA SER A 300 -4.24 15.63 -5.04
C SER A 300 -4.40 15.04 -3.63
N LEU A 301 -3.33 14.45 -3.08
CA LEU A 301 -3.32 13.93 -1.72
C LEU A 301 -3.29 15.08 -0.71
N ALA A 302 -2.48 16.11 -0.95
CA ALA A 302 -2.45 17.29 -0.09
C ALA A 302 -3.81 18.00 -0.01
N LEU A 303 -4.57 18.08 -1.12
CA LEU A 303 -5.95 18.57 -1.12
C LEU A 303 -6.84 17.74 -0.19
N GLN A 304 -6.79 16.41 -0.31
CA GLN A 304 -7.58 15.49 0.54
C GLN A 304 -7.22 15.61 2.02
N PHE A 305 -5.94 15.79 2.34
CA PHE A 305 -5.50 16.00 3.71
C PHE A 305 -6.18 17.21 4.37
N TRP A 306 -6.35 18.31 3.64
CA TRP A 306 -7.02 19.52 4.14
C TRP A 306 -8.54 19.45 4.05
N ASP A 307 -9.09 18.48 3.32
CA ASP A 307 -10.52 18.23 3.28
C ASP A 307 -11.00 17.57 4.58
N LYS A 308 -11.91 18.25 5.26
CA LYS A 308 -12.49 17.77 6.53
C LYS A 308 -13.40 16.56 6.32
N GLU A 309 -13.94 16.39 5.12
CA GLU A 309 -14.79 15.25 4.77
C GLU A 309 -13.97 13.99 4.46
N CYS A 310 -12.66 14.13 4.19
CA CYS A 310 -11.78 12.99 4.00
C CYS A 310 -11.51 12.29 5.34
N PHE A 311 -12.29 11.24 5.66
CA PHE A 311 -12.11 10.46 6.89
C PHE A 311 -10.76 9.73 6.94
N VAL A 312 -10.23 9.31 5.77
CA VAL A 312 -8.92 8.64 5.66
C VAL A 312 -7.82 9.49 6.27
N ASP A 313 -7.83 10.82 6.11
CA ASP A 313 -6.78 11.67 6.67
C ASP A 313 -7.07 12.15 8.10
N GLY A 314 -8.20 11.74 8.69
CA GLY A 314 -8.57 12.04 10.08
C GLY A 314 -7.50 11.63 11.10
N PRO A 315 -7.06 10.36 11.12
CA PRO A 315 -5.97 9.90 12.00
C PRO A 315 -4.65 10.65 11.78
N ILE A 316 -4.29 10.96 10.53
CA ILE A 316 -3.05 11.70 10.23
C ILE A 316 -3.16 13.15 10.73
N ARG A 317 -4.31 13.82 10.56
CA ARG A 317 -4.57 15.15 11.13
C ARG A 317 -4.52 15.16 12.65
N SER A 318 -4.85 14.05 13.32
CA SER A 318 -4.72 13.95 14.78
C SER A 318 -3.26 14.11 15.24
N ILE A 319 -2.29 13.63 14.45
CA ILE A 319 -0.85 13.86 14.68
C ILE A 319 -0.52 15.34 14.55
N LEU A 320 -1.03 16.01 13.51
CA LEU A 320 -0.82 17.45 13.33
C LEU A 320 -1.32 18.23 14.55
N PHE A 321 -2.53 17.93 15.04
CA PHE A 321 -3.09 18.57 16.23
C PHE A 321 -2.34 18.24 17.51
N MET A 322 -1.78 17.04 17.62
CA MET A 322 -0.90 16.66 18.74
C MET A 322 0.37 17.50 18.73
N LEU A 323 1.07 17.57 17.58
CA LEU A 323 2.28 18.37 17.41
C LEU A 323 2.04 19.88 17.61
N GLU A 324 0.89 20.38 17.15
CA GLU A 324 0.48 21.77 17.38
C GLU A 324 0.31 22.09 18.87
N LYS A 325 -0.30 21.18 19.64
CA LYS A 325 -0.47 21.35 21.10
C LYS A 325 0.84 21.31 21.87
N GLU A 326 1.84 20.59 21.37
CA GLU A 326 3.16 20.48 21.99
C GLU A 326 4.13 21.58 21.52
N TYR A 327 3.71 22.46 20.62
CA TYR A 327 4.53 23.57 20.14
C TYR A 327 5.00 24.48 21.30
N PRO A 328 6.29 24.89 21.34
CA PRO A 328 7.34 24.71 20.33
C PRO A 328 8.27 23.51 20.56
N ILE A 329 7.89 22.54 21.40
CA ILE A 329 8.77 21.43 21.82
C ILE A 329 9.17 20.59 20.60
N ASP A 330 8.19 20.18 19.79
CA ASP A 330 8.39 19.30 18.62
C ASP A 330 8.26 20.09 17.29
N ILE A 331 8.91 21.26 17.23
CA ILE A 331 8.83 22.17 16.08
C ILE A 331 9.35 21.54 14.78
N THR A 332 10.35 20.66 14.85
CA THR A 332 10.96 20.04 13.66
C THR A 332 9.97 19.08 13.01
N GLU A 333 9.33 18.25 13.82
CA GLU A 333 8.30 17.28 13.47
C GLU A 333 7.06 18.00 12.91
N PHE A 334 6.63 19.07 13.59
CA PHE A 334 5.50 19.89 13.16
C PHE A 334 5.73 20.54 11.79
N VAL A 335 6.87 21.22 11.61
CA VAL A 335 7.22 21.87 10.34
C VAL A 335 7.41 20.85 9.23
N ARG A 336 8.00 19.68 9.53
CA ARG A 336 8.15 18.60 8.57
C ARG A 336 6.80 18.12 8.05
N LEU A 337 5.84 17.85 8.94
CA LEU A 337 4.49 17.44 8.52
C LEU A 337 3.84 18.51 7.66
N LEU A 338 3.85 19.78 8.10
CA LEU A 338 3.31 20.90 7.33
C LEU A 338 3.96 21.05 5.94
N SER A 339 5.27 20.82 5.85
CA SER A 339 6.00 20.87 4.57
C SER A 339 5.62 19.75 3.61
N ALA A 340 5.18 18.60 4.13
CA ALA A 340 4.71 17.50 3.30
C ALA A 340 3.34 17.80 2.70
N VAL A 341 2.44 18.40 3.48
CA VAL A 341 1.03 18.63 3.11
C VAL A 341 0.77 20.01 2.50
N CYS A 342 1.80 20.70 1.99
CA CYS A 342 1.67 22.05 1.41
C CYS A 342 1.74 22.10 -0.12
N GLU A 343 1.67 20.95 -0.79
CA GLU A 343 1.76 20.88 -2.26
C GLU A 343 0.47 21.40 -2.90
N GLY A 344 0.60 22.44 -3.74
CA GLY A 344 -0.54 23.09 -4.39
C GLY A 344 -0.92 24.43 -3.75
N SER A 345 -1.70 25.23 -4.49
CA SER A 345 -2.01 26.61 -4.09
C SER A 345 -2.87 26.70 -2.83
N TRP A 346 -3.93 25.89 -2.74
CA TRP A 346 -4.83 25.87 -1.57
C TRP A 346 -4.20 25.18 -0.34
N PRO A 347 -3.53 24.02 -0.45
CA PRO A 347 -2.81 23.43 0.69
C PRO A 347 -1.73 24.34 1.26
N ALA A 348 -0.98 25.07 0.41
CA ALA A 348 -0.01 26.06 0.86
C ALA A 348 -0.66 27.22 1.65
N GLU A 349 -1.84 27.67 1.23
CA GLU A 349 -2.61 28.69 1.96
C GLU A 349 -3.06 28.19 3.34
N CYS A 350 -3.55 26.94 3.43
CA CYS A 350 -3.90 26.31 4.70
C CYS A 350 -2.72 26.29 5.69
N VAL A 351 -1.53 25.88 5.22
CA VAL A 351 -0.31 25.87 6.04
C VAL A 351 0.11 27.29 6.46
N TYR A 352 0.05 28.26 5.54
CA TYR A 352 0.37 29.66 5.85
C TYR A 352 -0.51 30.23 6.96
N VAL A 353 -1.82 29.92 6.94
CA VAL A 353 -2.77 30.36 7.97
C VAL A 353 -2.39 29.80 9.35
N ILE A 354 -2.08 28.50 9.44
CA ILE A 354 -1.66 27.85 10.70
C ILE A 354 -0.39 28.51 11.26
N LEU A 355 0.64 28.68 10.42
CA LEU A 355 1.90 29.29 10.84
C LEU A 355 1.70 30.76 11.28
N SER A 356 0.82 31.49 10.62
CA SER A 356 0.49 32.88 10.97
C SER A 356 -0.17 32.98 12.35
N PHE A 357 -1.07 32.05 12.69
CA PHE A 357 -1.70 32.01 14.02
C PHE A 357 -0.69 31.67 15.13
N LEU A 358 0.22 30.72 14.89
CA LEU A 358 1.23 30.34 15.89
C LEU A 358 2.22 31.48 16.19
N LEU A 359 2.62 32.24 15.18
CA LEU A 359 3.49 33.42 15.36
C LEU A 359 2.84 34.51 16.21
N LEU A 360 1.51 34.67 16.12
CA LEU A 360 0.77 35.60 16.97
C LEU A 360 0.80 35.17 18.44
N PHE A 361 0.67 33.88 18.75
CA PHE A 361 0.75 33.37 20.12
C PHE A 361 2.13 33.62 20.77
N ILE A 362 3.21 33.47 20.00
CA ILE A 362 4.57 33.77 20.49
C ILE A 362 4.72 35.27 20.81
N SER A 363 4.15 36.15 19.98
CA SER A 363 4.26 37.61 20.16
C SER A 363 3.45 38.15 21.35
N VAL A 364 2.49 37.39 21.88
CA VAL A 364 1.66 37.76 23.04
C VAL A 364 2.19 37.13 24.34
N ALA A 365 3.00 36.06 24.24
CA ALA A 365 3.60 35.37 25.39
C ALA A 365 4.98 35.93 25.81
N VAL A 366 5.58 36.81 24.99
CA VAL A 366 6.80 37.59 25.28
C VAL A 366 6.40 39.01 25.66
#